data_AF-A0A1X4I9Y5-F1
#
_entry.id   AF-A0A1X4I9Y5-F1
#
_cell.length_a   1.000
_cell.length_b   1.000
_cell.length_c   1.000
_cell.angle_alpha   90.00
_cell.angle_beta   90.00
_cell.angle_gamma   90.00
#
_symmetry.space_group_name_H-M   'P 1'
#
loop_
_entity.id
_entity.type
_entity.pdbx_description
1 polymer ?
#
loop_
_entity_poly.entity_id
_entity_poly.type
_entity_poly.pdbx_seq_one_letter_code
_entity_poly.pdbx_strand_id
1 'polypeptide(L)' 'MKLYLLNGEEALFAYYTLARGKAQIDQEYLETYDAQGVRSLLFGFEQGPGPRDTTFVEQSHLWFNALWETISSELVLTG' A
#
# COMPACT_ATOMS: atom_id res chain seq x y z
N MET A 1 -1.70 -2.14 -5.27
CA MET A 1 -1.08 -2.87 -4.15
C MET A 1 -1.04 -1.97 -2.94
N LYS A 2 -0.91 -2.56 -1.75
CA LYS A 2 -0.76 -1.88 -0.47
C LYS A 2 0.43 -2.51 0.24
N LEU A 3 1.31 -1.67 0.76
CA LEU A 3 2.50 -2.10 1.49
C LEU A 3 2.62 -1.21 2.73
N TYR A 4 2.77 -1.83 3.90
CA TYR A 4 3.20 -1.17 5.13
C TYR A 4 4.58 -1.70 5.50
N LEU A 5 5.47 -0.80 5.88
CA LEU A 5 6.80 -1.11 6.38
C LEU A 5 6.84 -0.68 7.84
N LEU A 6 7.06 -1.63 8.75
CA LEU A 6 7.01 -1.42 10.20
C LEU A 6 8.41 -1.58 10.77
N ASN A 7 8.91 -0.51 11.38
CA ASN A 7 10.21 -0.45 12.08
C ASN A 7 11.44 -0.89 11.27
N GLY A 8 11.34 -1.04 9.94
CA GLY A 8 12.45 -1.58 9.14
C GLY A 8 12.52 -3.10 9.09
N GLU A 9 11.73 -3.81 9.90
CA GLU A 9 11.91 -5.23 10.19
C GLU A 9 10.74 -6.09 9.68
N GLU A 10 9.57 -5.50 9.47
CA GLU A 10 8.37 -6.19 9.02
C GLU A 10 7.73 -5.47 7.83
N ALA A 11 7.23 -6.25 6.88
CA ALA A 11 6.44 -5.78 5.75
C ALA A 11 5.07 -6.47 5.74
N LEU A 12 4.00 -5.67 5.68
CA LEU A 12 2.64 -6.16 5.46
C LEU A 12 2.22 -5.81 4.03
N PHE A 13 1.99 -6.83 3.21
CA PHE A 13 1.64 -6.66 1.81
C PHE A 13 0.18 -7.06 1.53
N ALA A 14 -0.49 -6.34 0.64
CA ALA A 14 -1.79 -6.73 0.11
C ALA A 14 -1.99 -6.34 -1.35
N TYR A 15 -2.79 -7.16 -2.05
CA TYR A 15 -3.31 -6.83 -3.36
C TYR A 15 -4.61 -6.04 -3.22
N TYR A 16 -4.78 -5.02 -4.05
CA TYR A 16 -6.09 -4.41 -4.23
C TYR A 16 -6.83 -5.20 -5.29
N THR A 17 -7.98 -5.74 -4.92
CA THR A 17 -8.91 -6.34 -5.88
C THR A 17 -9.96 -5.28 -6.21
N LEU A 18 -9.97 -4.84 -7.46
CA LEU A 18 -10.99 -3.89 -7.92
C LEU A 18 -12.36 -4.57 -7.86
N ALA A 19 -13.31 -3.90 -7.22
CA ALA A 19 -14.69 -4.33 -7.14
C ALA A 19 -15.58 -3.29 -7.82
N ARG A 20 -16.59 -3.78 -8.55
CA ARG A 20 -17.66 -2.95 -9.08
C ARG A 20 -18.68 -2.67 -7.97
N GLY A 21 -19.02 -1.40 -7.79
CA GLY A 21 -20.05 -0.95 -6.88
C GLY A 21 -21.05 -0.02 -7.55
N LYS A 22 -22.06 0.39 -6.80
CA LYS A 22 -22.91 1.53 -7.12
C LYS A 22 -22.79 2.53 -5.98
N ALA A 23 -22.56 3.78 -6.31
CA ALA A 23 -22.57 4.88 -5.35
C ALA A 23 -23.64 5.88 -5.77
N GLN A 24 -24.38 6.41 -4.79
CA GLN A 24 -25.22 7.58 -5.02
C GLN A 24 -24.32 8.82 -4.94
N ILE A 25 -24.23 9.55 -6.04
CA ILE A 25 -23.52 10.83 -6.11
C ILE A 25 -24.58 11.84 -6.56
N ASP A 26 -24.82 12.84 -5.71
CA ASP A 26 -25.96 13.74 -5.80
C ASP A 26 -27.32 12.99 -5.88
N GLN A 27 -28.06 13.16 -6.97
CA GLN A 27 -29.36 12.54 -7.21
C GLN A 27 -29.28 11.32 -8.16
N GLU A 28 -28.07 10.89 -8.53
CA GLU A 28 -27.85 9.81 -9.50
C GLU A 28 -27.11 8.61 -8.89
N TYR A 29 -27.45 7.40 -9.36
CA TYR A 29 -26.71 6.18 -9.05
C TYR A 29 -25.71 5.89 -10.15
N LEU A 30 -24.42 6.01 -9.83
CA LEU A 30 -23.32 5.79 -10.77
C LEU A 30 -22.64 4.45 -10.50
N GLU A 31 -22.22 3.79 -11.57
CA GLU A 31 -21.31 2.65 -11.45
C GLU A 31 -19.93 3.14 -11.04
N THR A 32 -19.38 2.52 -10.01
CA THR A 32 -18.05 2.85 -9.49
C THR A 32 -17.15 1.63 -9.50
N TYR A 33 -15.85 1.89 -9.59
CA TYR A 33 -14.82 0.89 -9.38
C TYR A 33 -13.95 1.37 -8.22
N ASP A 34 -13.92 0.59 -7.15
CA ASP A 34 -13.12 0.88 -5.96
C ASP A 34 -12.28 -0.35 -5.60
N ALA A 35 -11.07 -0.10 -5.12
CA ALA A 35 -10.16 -1.09 -4.58
C ALA A 35 -10.63 -1.68 -3.23
N GLN A 36 -11.65 -1.11 -2.58
CA GLN A 36 -12.14 -1.48 -1.24
C GLN A 36 -11.00 -1.69 -0.24
N GLY A 37 -9.98 -0.83 -0.31
CA GLY A 37 -8.66 -1.09 0.26
C GLY A 37 -8.61 -1.29 1.78
N VAL A 38 -9.68 -0.93 2.49
CA VAL A 38 -9.82 -1.12 3.95
C VAL A 38 -10.05 -2.59 4.31
N ARG A 39 -10.53 -3.43 3.39
CA ARG A 39 -10.91 -4.83 3.65
C ARG A 39 -9.93 -5.87 3.09
N SER A 40 -8.76 -5.44 2.61
CA SER A 40 -7.78 -6.35 2.01
C SER A 40 -7.05 -7.17 3.08
N LEU A 41 -6.93 -8.48 2.86
CA LEU A 41 -6.10 -9.36 3.69
C LEU A 41 -4.62 -8.94 3.57
N LEU A 42 -3.94 -8.80 4.71
CA LEU A 42 -2.52 -8.50 4.79
C LEU A 42 -1.72 -9.79 4.95
N PHE A 43 -0.66 -9.93 4.15
CA PHE A 43 0.33 -11.00 4.26
C PHE A 43 1.58 -10.43 4.95
N GLY A 44 1.97 -11.05 6.07
CA GLY A 44 3.15 -10.63 6.84
C GLY A 44 4.43 -11.28 6.36
N PHE A 45 5.50 -10.50 6.38
CA PHE A 45 6.88 -10.91 6.11
C PHE A 45 7.76 -10.23 7.16
N GLU A 46 8.61 -11.01 7.82
CA GLU A 46 9.48 -10.52 8.90
C GLU A 46 10.94 -10.86 8.56
N GLN A 47 11.86 -10.00 8.98
CA GLN A 47 13.28 -10.35 8.98
C GLN A 47 13.52 -11.52 9.94
N GLY A 48 14.28 -12.50 9.49
CA GLY A 48 14.52 -13.70 10.28
C GLY A 48 15.51 -14.67 9.62
N PRO A 49 15.60 -15.91 10.12
CA PRO A 49 16.57 -16.88 9.64
C PRO A 49 16.29 -17.36 8.21
N GLY A 50 15.08 -17.15 7.70
CA GLY A 50 14.69 -17.51 6.34
C GLY A 50 15.03 -16.40 5.35
N PRO A 51 15.79 -16.69 4.27
CA PRO A 51 16.22 -15.66 3.32
C PRO A 51 15.04 -15.04 2.55
N ARG A 52 13.96 -15.79 2.32
CA ARG A 52 12.82 -15.31 1.51
C ARG A 52 12.15 -14.07 2.11
N ASP A 53 11.77 -14.14 3.38
CA ASP A 53 10.97 -13.09 4.01
C ASP A 53 11.87 -11.87 4.32
N THR A 54 13.09 -12.11 4.78
CA THR A 54 14.14 -11.07 4.93
C THR A 54 14.38 -10.33 3.61
N THR A 55 14.62 -11.05 2.50
CA THR A 55 14.80 -10.42 1.18
C THR A 55 13.55 -9.66 0.74
N PHE A 56 12.35 -10.15 1.03
CA PHE A 56 11.13 -9.41 0.71
C PHE A 56 11.06 -8.08 1.46
N VAL A 57 11.36 -8.07 2.76
CA VAL A 57 11.41 -6.84 3.57
C VAL A 57 12.46 -5.87 3.01
N GLU A 58 13.69 -6.34 2.78
CA GLU A 58 14.78 -5.52 2.24
C GLU A 58 14.43 -4.90 0.88
N GLN A 59 13.94 -5.70 -0.07
CA GLN A 59 13.57 -5.21 -1.41
C GLN A 59 12.37 -4.26 -1.35
N SER A 60 11.44 -4.46 -0.42
CA SER A 60 10.30 -3.57 -0.21
C SER A 60 10.74 -2.20 0.30
N HIS A 61 11.74 -2.14 1.19
CA HIS A 61 12.36 -0.88 1.61
C HIS A 61 13.06 -0.16 0.46
N LEU A 62 13.86 -0.87 -0.33
CA LEU A 62 14.55 -0.28 -1.48
C LEU A 62 13.56 0.27 -2.52
N TRP A 63 12.50 -0.48 -2.83
CA TRP A 63 11.44 -0.03 -3.73
C TRP A 63 10.74 1.23 -3.22
N PHE A 64 10.36 1.26 -1.93
CA PHE A 64 9.66 2.40 -1.34
C PHE A 64 10.55 3.65 -1.36
N ASN A 65 11.79 3.55 -0.92
CA ASN A 65 12.73 4.67 -0.90
C ASN A 65 12.99 5.21 -2.30
N ALA A 66 13.26 4.33 -3.28
CA ALA A 66 13.48 4.74 -4.66
C ALA A 66 12.27 5.49 -5.24
N LEU A 67 11.05 5.02 -4.98
CA LEU A 67 9.83 5.69 -5.40
C LEU A 67 9.70 7.06 -4.70
N TRP A 68 9.82 7.08 -3.38
CA TRP A 68 9.66 8.29 -2.57
C TRP A 68 10.66 9.38 -2.97
N GLU A 69 11.95 9.05 -3.05
CA GLU A 69 13.01 9.98 -3.43
C GLU A 69 12.84 10.53 -4.86
N THR A 70 12.17 9.78 -5.75
CA THR A 70 11.96 10.18 -7.14
C THR A 70 10.76 11.10 -7.33
N ILE A 71 9.62 10.81 -6.69
CA ILE A 71 8.35 11.49 -7.00
C ILE A 71 7.81 12.37 -5.88
N SER A 72 8.32 12.25 -4.65
CA SER A 72 7.85 13.10 -3.56
C SER A 72 8.34 14.54 -3.74
N SER A 73 7.61 15.48 -3.14
CA SER A 73 8.03 16.86 -3.03
C SER A 73 7.88 17.33 -1.59
N GLU A 74 8.69 18.30 -1.20
CA GLU A 74 8.57 18.92 0.12
C GLU A 74 7.18 19.57 0.26
N LEU A 75 6.52 19.31 1.40
CA LEU A 75 5.25 19.94 1.75
C LEU A 75 5.53 21.14 2.65
N VAL A 76 5.40 22.34 2.10
CA VAL A 76 5.47 23.59 2.87
C VAL A 76 4.07 23.99 3.30
N LEU A 77 3.79 23.92 4.61
CA LEU A 77 2.52 24.36 5.18
C LEU A 77 2.63 25.85 5.54
N THR A 78 1.85 26.71 4.89
CA THR A 78 1.69 28.12 5.26
C THR A 78 0.46 28.27 6.15
N GLY A 79 0.64 28.85 7.34
CA GLY A 79 -0.44 29.16 8.29
C GLY A 79 -1.18 30.45 7.96
#